data_AF-A0A3R9I6J3-F1
#
_entry.id   AF-A0A3R9I6J3-F1
#
_cell.length_a   1.000
_cell.length_b   1.000
_cell.length_c   1.000
_cell.angle_alpha   90.00
_cell.angle_beta   90.00
_cell.angle_gamma   90.00
#
_symmetry.space_group_name_H-M   'P 1'
#
loop_
_entity.id
_entity.type
_entity.pdbx_description
1 polymer ?
#
loop_
_entity_poly.entity_id
_entity_poly.type
_entity_poly.pdbx_seq_one_letter_code
_entity_poly.pdbx_strand_id
1 'polypeptide(L)'
;MASDAELKSQYYSVKADRDRYRRVRDGISSHRLDYKRSTSDMEDYISYIESIVNTIDGESGYFYLESASSKLKEHKQVLQDYVDFVQNSNSSFISLYNDVVAKISSLESQLESIKTEYNKGKKHFNRLGLDENPLDFFGGGIF
;
A
#
# COMPACT_ATOMS: atom_id res chain seq x y z
N MET A 1 -35.11 -14.36 -11.58
CA MET A 1 -33.86 -15.13 -11.53
C MET A 1 -33.05 -14.74 -12.75
N ALA A 2 -31.76 -14.45 -12.58
CA ALA A 2 -30.87 -14.19 -13.72
C ALA A 2 -30.68 -15.47 -14.54
N SER A 3 -30.56 -15.34 -15.85
CA SER A 3 -30.25 -16.45 -16.75
C SER A 3 -28.80 -16.91 -16.59
N ASP A 4 -28.53 -18.15 -17.01
CA ASP A 4 -27.17 -18.70 -17.06
C ASP A 4 -26.20 -17.82 -17.87
N ALA A 5 -26.69 -17.23 -18.96
CA ALA A 5 -25.88 -16.35 -19.80
C ALA A 5 -25.50 -15.06 -19.04
N GLU A 6 -26.45 -14.47 -18.32
CA GLU A 6 -26.21 -13.29 -17.48
C GLU A 6 -25.24 -13.60 -16.33
N LEU A 7 -25.46 -14.69 -15.59
CA LEU A 7 -24.58 -15.10 -14.50
C LEU A 7 -23.15 -15.37 -14.99
N LYS A 8 -23.00 -16.03 -16.14
CA LYS A 8 -21.68 -16.28 -16.75
C LYS A 8 -21.00 -14.98 -17.17
N SER A 9 -21.73 -14.05 -17.77
CA SER A 9 -21.20 -12.73 -18.14
C SER A 9 -20.76 -11.94 -16.89
N GLN A 10 -21.60 -11.91 -15.86
CA GLN A 10 -21.29 -11.26 -14.58
C GLN A 10 -20.05 -11.86 -13.93
N TYR A 11 -19.93 -13.19 -13.90
CA TYR A 11 -18.76 -13.88 -13.36
C TYR A 11 -17.46 -13.40 -14.01
N TYR A 12 -17.39 -13.38 -15.35
CA TYR A 12 -16.18 -12.95 -16.05
C TYR A 12 -15.88 -11.47 -15.88
N SER A 13 -16.90 -10.63 -15.79
CA SER A 13 -16.75 -9.20 -15.49
C SER A 13 -16.13 -8.99 -14.11
N VAL A 14 -16.70 -9.60 -13.06
CA VAL A 14 -16.20 -9.50 -11.68
C VAL A 14 -14.81 -10.11 -11.55
N LYS A 15 -14.54 -11.23 -12.25
CA LYS A 15 -13.22 -11.87 -12.30
C LYS A 15 -12.18 -10.92 -12.89
N ALA A 16 -12.48 -10.28 -14.02
CA ALA A 16 -11.56 -9.33 -14.65
C ALA A 16 -11.24 -8.14 -13.73
N ASP A 17 -12.23 -7.61 -13.01
CA ASP A 17 -12.03 -6.55 -12.02
C ASP A 17 -11.15 -7.01 -10.86
N ARG A 18 -11.43 -8.19 -10.28
CA ARG A 18 -10.61 -8.76 -9.20
C ARG A 18 -9.16 -8.92 -9.65
N ASP A 19 -8.94 -9.48 -10.84
CA ASP A 19 -7.60 -9.73 -11.35
C ASP A 19 -6.85 -8.41 -11.63
N ARG A 20 -7.57 -7.33 -11.99
CA ARG A 20 -7.00 -5.97 -12.06
C ARG A 20 -6.55 -5.47 -10.70
N TYR A 21 -7.36 -5.64 -9.65
CA TYR A 21 -6.98 -5.24 -8.29
C TYR A 21 -5.81 -6.09 -7.75
N ARG A 22 -5.76 -7.40 -8.05
CA ARG A 22 -4.62 -8.26 -7.70
C ARG A 22 -3.31 -7.74 -8.29
N ARG A 23 -3.31 -7.34 -9.58
CA ARG A 23 -2.13 -6.71 -10.20
C ARG A 23 -1.67 -5.44 -9.47
N VAL A 24 -2.59 -4.62 -8.96
CA VAL A 24 -2.25 -3.42 -8.18
C VAL A 24 -1.63 -3.80 -6.84
N ARG A 25 -2.25 -4.73 -6.10
CA ARG A 25 -1.72 -5.27 -4.84
C ARG A 25 -0.30 -5.79 -5.02
N ASP A 26 -0.10 -6.63 -6.04
CA ASP A 26 1.17 -7.26 -6.34
C ASP A 26 2.23 -6.21 -6.72
N GLY A 27 1.84 -5.17 -7.47
CA GLY A 27 2.72 -4.05 -7.78
C GLY A 27 3.14 -3.24 -6.55
N ILE A 28 2.24 -3.00 -5.60
CA ILE A 28 2.58 -2.31 -4.35
C ILE A 28 3.54 -3.17 -3.51
N SER A 29 3.23 -4.46 -3.36
CA SER A 29 4.03 -5.39 -2.56
C SER A 29 5.40 -5.68 -3.18
N SER A 30 5.50 -5.82 -4.51
CA SER A 30 6.79 -6.04 -5.19
C SER A 30 7.77 -4.88 -5.01
N HIS A 31 7.24 -3.67 -4.76
CA HIS A 31 8.04 -2.47 -4.46
C HIS A 31 8.22 -2.23 -2.96
N ARG A 32 7.75 -3.15 -2.12
CA ARG A 32 7.91 -3.10 -0.66
C ARG A 32 7.32 -1.82 -0.08
N LEU A 33 6.12 -1.48 -0.55
CA LEU A 33 5.34 -0.29 -0.17
C LEU A 33 4.11 -0.64 0.68
N ASP A 34 3.91 -1.92 0.98
CA ASP A 34 2.82 -2.52 1.76
C ASP A 34 3.11 -2.60 3.26
N TYR A 35 4.26 -2.08 3.72
CA TYR A 35 4.62 -2.06 5.14
C TYR A 35 5.25 -0.72 5.54
N LYS A 36 5.25 -0.45 6.85
CA LYS A 36 5.80 0.77 7.44
C LYS A 36 7.32 0.82 7.28
N ARG A 37 7.83 1.89 6.66
CA ARG A 37 9.27 2.15 6.55
C ARG A 37 9.77 2.97 7.73
N SER A 38 10.97 2.64 8.20
CA SER A 38 11.64 3.44 9.24
C SER A 38 12.29 4.66 8.60
N THR A 39 12.21 5.79 9.30
CA THR A 39 12.94 7.04 9.04
C THR A 39 13.89 7.39 10.20
N SER A 40 14.09 6.47 11.14
CA SER A 40 14.85 6.66 12.38
C SER A 40 16.21 7.32 12.18
N ASP A 41 16.99 6.86 11.21
CA ASP A 41 18.36 7.35 11.02
C ASP A 41 18.37 8.83 10.61
N MET A 42 17.35 9.26 9.86
CA MET A 42 17.20 10.66 9.45
C MET A 42 16.66 11.51 10.60
N GLU A 43 15.72 10.97 11.38
CA GLU A 43 15.18 11.62 12.59
C GLU A 43 16.28 11.85 13.64
N ASP A 44 17.16 10.87 13.82
CA ASP A 44 18.35 10.97 14.69
C ASP A 44 19.31 12.04 14.18
N TYR A 45 19.54 12.11 12.86
CA TYR A 45 20.39 13.14 12.27
C TYR A 45 19.81 14.56 12.38
N ILE A 46 18.49 14.71 12.19
CA ILE A 46 17.77 15.97 12.43
C ILE A 46 17.92 16.41 13.89
N SER A 47 17.76 15.46 14.83
CA SER A 47 17.93 15.71 16.27
C SER A 47 19.37 16.12 16.60
N TYR A 48 20.36 15.51 15.95
CA TYR A 48 21.76 15.90 16.08
C TYR A 48 22.00 17.33 15.59
N ILE A 49 21.48 17.71 14.41
CA ILE A 49 21.59 19.09 13.90
C ILE A 49 20.94 20.09 14.86
N GLU A 50 19.78 19.75 15.42
CA GLU A 50 19.09 20.57 16.42
C GLU A 50 19.96 20.81 17.67
N SER A 51 20.66 19.78 18.14
CA SER A 51 21.58 19.93 19.28
C SER A 51 22.74 20.90 18.99
N ILE A 52 23.28 20.88 17.77
CA ILE A 52 24.34 21.79 17.33
C ILE A 52 23.78 23.22 17.26
N VAL A 53 22.61 23.41 16.65
CA VAL A 53 21.94 24.71 16.56
C VAL A 53 21.72 25.31 17.95
N ASN A 54 21.21 24.53 18.90
CA ASN A 54 20.99 24.98 20.27
C ASN A 54 22.29 25.38 20.97
N THR A 55 23.39 24.67 20.68
CA THR A 55 24.71 25.00 21.23
C THR A 55 25.22 26.34 20.67
N ILE A 56 25.09 26.53 19.35
CA ILE A 56 25.51 27.77 18.69
C ILE A 56 24.68 28.96 19.17
N ASP A 57 23.36 28.82 19.26
CA ASP A 57 22.46 29.89 19.71
C ASP A 57 22.68 30.26 21.19
N GLY A 58 23.23 29.35 21.99
CA GLY A 58 23.63 29.61 23.38
C GLY A 58 24.89 30.48 23.51
N GLU A 59 25.73 30.55 22.48
CA GLU A 59 26.96 31.36 22.46
C GLU A 59 26.76 32.64 21.61
N SER A 60 26.33 33.72 22.26
CA SER A 60 26.07 35.01 21.59
C SER A 60 27.34 35.83 21.30
N GLY A 61 27.30 36.69 20.28
CA GLY A 61 28.33 37.72 20.02
C GLY A 61 29.24 37.48 18.81
N TYR A 62 29.09 36.37 18.10
CA TYR A 62 29.88 36.04 16.91
C TYR A 62 29.01 35.94 15.65
N PHE A 63 29.07 36.95 14.78
CA PHE A 63 28.26 37.03 13.54
C PHE A 63 28.40 35.78 12.62
N TYR A 64 29.57 35.14 12.58
CA TYR A 64 29.76 33.91 11.78
C TYR A 64 29.01 32.71 12.35
N LEU A 65 28.85 32.65 13.68
CA LEU A 65 28.05 31.63 14.37
C LEU A 65 26.55 31.81 14.07
N GLU A 66 26.08 33.06 14.02
CA GLU A 66 24.69 33.36 13.65
C GLU A 66 24.37 32.92 12.22
N SER A 67 25.27 33.19 11.26
CA SER A 67 25.10 32.76 9.86
C SER A 67 25.12 31.23 9.73
N ALA A 68 25.99 30.54 10.47
CA ALA A 68 26.05 29.09 10.51
C ALA A 68 24.78 28.47 11.11
N SER A 69 24.30 29.00 12.24
CA SER A 69 23.04 28.58 12.89
C SER A 69 21.86 28.71 11.93
N SER A 70 21.74 29.85 11.25
CA SER A 70 20.66 30.10 10.28
C SER A 70 20.65 29.05 9.16
N LYS A 71 21.81 28.75 8.56
CA LYS A 71 21.92 27.73 7.51
C LYS A 71 21.61 26.32 8.03
N LEU A 72 22.06 25.99 9.24
CA LEU A 72 21.75 24.69 9.86
C LEU A 72 20.25 24.53 10.11
N LYS A 73 19.55 25.59 10.53
CA LYS A 73 18.09 25.61 10.68
C LYS A 73 17.38 25.38 9.36
N GLU A 74 17.82 26.04 8.29
CA GLU A 74 17.28 25.85 6.93
C GLU A 74 17.46 24.40 6.46
N HIS A 75 18.67 23.85 6.57
CA HIS A 75 18.94 22.47 6.19
C HIS A 75 18.16 21.46 7.05
N LYS A 76 18.03 21.71 8.36
CA LYS A 76 17.21 20.88 9.26
C LYS A 76 15.77 20.83 8.77
N GLN A 77 15.20 21.98 8.40
CA GLN A 77 13.83 22.04 7.89
C GLN A 77 13.67 21.25 6.59
N VAL A 78 14.60 21.39 5.65
CA VAL A 78 14.57 20.60 4.41
C VAL A 78 14.58 19.10 4.68
N LEU A 79 15.42 18.63 5.62
CA LEU A 79 15.45 17.22 6.00
C LEU A 79 14.15 16.77 6.67
N GLN A 80 13.55 17.60 7.52
CA GLN A 80 12.25 17.33 8.12
C GLN A 80 11.16 17.19 7.05
N ASP A 81 11.11 18.11 6.09
CA ASP A 81 10.14 18.06 4.98
C ASP A 81 10.27 16.76 4.17
N TYR A 82 11.50 16.27 3.95
CA TYR A 82 11.74 14.99 3.30
C TYR A 82 11.27 13.79 4.13
N VAL A 83 11.54 13.79 5.45
CA VAL A 83 11.06 12.74 6.36
C VAL A 83 9.54 12.69 6.34
N ASP A 84 8.89 13.83 6.50
CA ASP A 84 7.43 13.95 6.50
C ASP A 84 6.84 13.47 5.18
N PHE A 85 7.43 13.87 4.04
CA PHE A 85 7.02 13.39 2.73
C PHE A 85 7.11 11.86 2.61
N VAL A 86 8.22 11.25 3.03
CA VAL A 86 8.41 9.80 2.98
C VAL A 86 7.40 9.07 3.86
N GLN A 87 7.17 9.56 5.09
CA GLN A 87 6.21 8.97 6.02
C GLN A 87 4.77 9.06 5.50
N ASN A 88 4.38 10.21 4.97
CA ASN A 88 3.05 10.45 4.40
C ASN A 88 2.82 9.60 3.15
N SER A 89 3.82 9.53 2.27
CA SER A 89 3.77 8.69 1.06
C SER A 89 3.67 7.22 1.42
N ASN A 90 4.50 6.73 2.35
CA ASN A 90 4.46 5.35 2.82
C ASN A 90 3.11 5.00 3.45
N SER A 91 2.56 5.87 4.29
CA SER A 91 1.23 5.69 4.89
C SER A 91 0.13 5.62 3.83
N SER A 92 0.22 6.44 2.78
CA SER A 92 -0.73 6.43 1.67
C SER A 92 -0.68 5.11 0.88
N PHE A 93 0.51 4.56 0.62
CA PHE A 93 0.65 3.26 -0.03
C PHE A 93 0.11 2.11 0.81
N ILE A 94 0.35 2.12 2.13
CA ILE A 94 -0.19 1.12 3.04
C ILE A 94 -1.72 1.18 3.07
N SER A 95 -2.31 2.38 3.13
CA SER A 95 -3.77 2.55 3.07
C SER A 95 -4.33 2.01 1.75
N LEU A 96 -3.73 2.40 0.62
CA LEU A 96 -4.14 1.92 -0.69
C LEU A 96 -4.04 0.39 -0.80
N TYR A 97 -2.97 -0.20 -0.27
CA TYR A 97 -2.81 -1.65 -0.22
C TYR A 97 -3.97 -2.32 0.52
N ASN A 98 -4.30 -1.83 1.72
CA ASN A 98 -5.39 -2.37 2.53
C ASN A 98 -6.75 -2.23 1.83
N ASP A 99 -7.02 -1.08 1.21
CA ASP A 99 -8.25 -0.85 0.46
C ASP A 99 -8.37 -1.80 -0.74
N VAL A 100 -7.26 -2.02 -1.46
CA VAL A 100 -7.20 -2.96 -2.59
C VAL A 100 -7.44 -4.39 -2.11
N VAL A 101 -6.83 -4.81 -0.99
CA VAL A 101 -7.05 -6.15 -0.40
C VAL A 101 -8.51 -6.33 -0.02
N ALA A 102 -9.13 -5.36 0.66
CA ALA A 102 -10.54 -5.42 1.03
C ALA A 102 -11.45 -5.50 -0.21
N LYS A 103 -11.12 -4.75 -1.28
CA LYS A 103 -11.85 -4.80 -2.55
C LYS A 103 -11.73 -6.16 -3.22
N ILE A 104 -10.55 -6.78 -3.21
CA ILE A 104 -10.35 -8.15 -3.71
C ILE A 104 -11.25 -9.14 -2.96
N SER A 105 -11.25 -9.12 -1.63
CA SER A 105 -12.10 -10.02 -0.82
C SER A 105 -13.60 -9.83 -1.08
N SER A 106 -14.03 -8.58 -1.30
CA SER A 106 -15.42 -8.29 -1.69
C SER A 106 -15.77 -8.90 -3.05
N LEU A 107 -14.88 -8.77 -4.04
CA LEU A 107 -15.09 -9.34 -5.38
C LEU A 107 -15.05 -10.87 -5.36
N GLU A 108 -14.19 -11.47 -4.54
CA GLU A 108 -14.15 -12.92 -4.31
C GLU A 108 -15.48 -13.44 -3.74
N SER A 109 -16.03 -12.72 -2.75
CA SER A 109 -17.35 -13.06 -2.19
C SER A 109 -18.46 -12.98 -3.25
N GLN A 110 -18.42 -11.98 -4.14
CA GLN A 110 -19.35 -11.88 -5.27
C GLN A 110 -19.19 -13.03 -6.26
N LEU A 111 -17.95 -13.43 -6.57
CA LEU A 111 -17.68 -14.57 -7.45
C LEU A 111 -18.21 -15.86 -6.85
N GLU A 112 -18.05 -16.11 -5.55
CA GLU A 112 -18.61 -17.29 -4.88
C GLU A 112 -20.13 -17.31 -4.93
N SER A 113 -20.78 -16.16 -4.74
CA SER A 113 -22.24 -16.03 -4.86
C SER A 113 -22.72 -16.37 -6.27
N ILE A 114 -22.09 -15.76 -7.30
CA ILE A 114 -22.43 -16.01 -8.71
C ILE A 114 -22.15 -17.48 -9.08
N LYS A 115 -21.02 -18.04 -8.64
CA LYS A 115 -20.67 -19.46 -8.85
C LYS A 115 -21.72 -20.37 -8.22
N THR A 116 -22.18 -20.07 -7.01
CA THR A 116 -23.18 -20.88 -6.30
C THR A 116 -24.51 -20.91 -7.05
N GLU A 117 -25.00 -19.75 -7.49
CA GLU A 117 -26.26 -19.66 -8.24
C GLU A 117 -26.14 -20.33 -9.61
N TYR A 118 -25.08 -20.02 -10.37
CA TYR A 118 -24.86 -20.63 -11.68
C TYR A 118 -24.69 -22.14 -11.59
N ASN A 119 -23.91 -22.64 -10.63
CA ASN A 119 -23.57 -24.06 -10.54
C ASN A 119 -24.73 -24.94 -10.02
N LYS A 120 -25.85 -24.35 -9.60
CA LYS A 120 -27.00 -25.07 -9.06
C LYS A 120 -27.55 -26.08 -10.07
N GLY A 121 -27.54 -27.36 -9.70
CA GLY A 121 -28.03 -28.46 -10.55
C GLY A 121 -27.15 -28.78 -11.76
N LYS A 122 -25.98 -28.14 -11.93
CA LYS A 122 -25.06 -28.40 -13.06
C LYS A 122 -24.11 -29.55 -12.78
N LYS A 123 -23.84 -30.36 -13.82
CA LYS A 123 -22.76 -31.36 -13.81
C LYS A 123 -21.40 -30.67 -13.70
N HIS A 124 -20.41 -31.35 -13.11
CA HIS A 124 -19.11 -30.78 -12.77
C HIS A 124 -18.43 -30.02 -13.93
N PHE A 125 -18.34 -30.60 -15.12
CA PHE A 125 -17.69 -30.00 -16.30
C PHE A 125 -18.42 -28.76 -16.87
N ASN A 126 -19.65 -28.49 -16.43
CA ASN A 126 -20.41 -27.29 -16.81
C ASN A 126 -20.34 -26.20 -15.74
N ARG A 127 -19.52 -26.34 -14.69
CA ARG A 127 -19.43 -25.39 -13.58
C ARG A 127 -18.46 -24.24 -13.90
N LEU A 128 -18.73 -23.06 -13.35
CA LEU A 128 -17.78 -21.95 -13.33
C LEU A 128 -16.74 -22.15 -12.23
N GLY A 129 -15.54 -21.59 -12.44
CA GLY A 129 -14.44 -21.59 -11.48
C GLY A 129 -13.52 -22.81 -11.53
N LEU A 130 -13.66 -23.67 -12.55
CA LEU A 130 -12.77 -24.83 -12.74
C LEU A 130 -11.35 -24.41 -13.19
N ASP A 131 -11.22 -23.22 -13.77
CA ASP A 131 -9.98 -22.62 -14.24
C ASP A 131 -9.23 -21.83 -13.15
N GLU A 132 -9.84 -21.64 -11.97
CA GLU A 132 -9.21 -20.89 -10.88
C GLU A 132 -8.26 -21.79 -10.08
N ASN A 133 -6.99 -21.39 -9.96
CA ASN A 133 -6.02 -22.09 -9.13
C ASN A 133 -6.31 -21.80 -7.65
N PRO A 134 -6.51 -22.82 -6.79
CA PRO A 134 -6.73 -22.62 -5.35
C PRO A 134 -5.60 -21.85 -4.66
N LEU A 135 -4.38 -21.89 -5.21
CA LEU A 135 -3.21 -21.16 -4.68
C LEU A 135 -3.29 -19.64 -4.91
N ASP A 136 -4.08 -19.19 -5.87
CA ASP A 136 -4.33 -17.75 -6.09
C ASP A 136 -5.27 -17.16 -5.02
N PHE A 137 -5.92 -18.01 -4.20
CA PHE A 137 -6.92 -17.65 -3.20
C PHE A 137 -6.31 -17.29 -1.84
N PHE A 138 -5.17 -17.89 -1.49
CA PHE A 138 -4.50 -17.67 -0.20
C PHE A 138 -3.27 -16.76 -0.30
N GLY A 139 -3.10 -16.09 -1.45
CA GLY A 139 -2.08 -15.07 -1.62
C GLY A 139 -0.68 -15.56 -1.27
N GLY A 140 -0.18 -16.57 -2.00
CA GLY A 140 1.26 -16.77 -2.25
C GLY A 140 2.23 -16.61 -1.08
N GLY A 141 1.79 -16.81 0.16
CA GLY A 141 2.62 -16.78 1.36
C GLY A 141 3.18 -18.18 1.60
N ILE A 142 4.14 -18.58 0.77
CA ILE A 142 4.99 -19.73 1.04
C ILE A 142 6.32 -19.15 1.53
N PHE A 143 6.54 -19.27 2.85
CA PHE A 143 7.78 -19.12 3.62
C PHE A 143 8.75 -17.98 3.27
#